data_AF-A0A9X2M935-F1
#
_entry.id   AF-A0A9X2M935-F1
#
_cell.length_a   1.000
_cell.length_b   1.000
_cell.length_c   1.000
_cell.angle_alpha   90.00
_cell.angle_beta   90.00
_cell.angle_gamma   90.00
#
_symmetry.space_group_name_H-M   'P 1'
#
loop_
_entity.id
_entity.type
_entity.pdbx_description
1 polymer ?
#
loop_
_entity_poly.entity_id
_entity_poly.type
_entity_poly.pdbx_seq_one_letter_code
_entity_poly.pdbx_strand_id
1 'polypeptide(L)'
;MSGEFIRNALAEVLAYIGLTDSTGQPLDFAPHDFRRLFITDAIRSGLPPHIAQVIAGHTNINTTMGYHAIYPTETIEAHRAFITRRRALLPAEEYRTPTDAE
;
A
#
# COMPACT_ATOMS: atom_id res chain seq x y z
N MET A 1 -6.95 -27.93 -10.61
CA MET A 1 -8.10 -27.07 -10.22
C MET A 1 -8.16 -25.90 -11.20
N SER A 2 -9.28 -25.66 -11.88
CA SER A 2 -9.39 -24.60 -12.89
C SER A 2 -9.74 -23.25 -12.23
N GLY A 3 -9.43 -22.14 -12.92
CA GLY A 3 -9.84 -20.81 -12.45
C GLY A 3 -11.37 -20.63 -12.41
N GLU A 4 -12.09 -21.34 -13.27
CA GLU A 4 -13.56 -21.37 -13.26
C GLU A 4 -14.11 -22.08 -12.04
N PHE A 5 -13.53 -23.22 -11.66
CA PHE A 5 -13.89 -23.92 -10.43
C PHE A 5 -13.76 -23.01 -9.20
N ILE A 6 -12.65 -22.26 -9.09
CA ILE A 6 -12.44 -21.33 -7.98
C ILE A 6 -13.50 -20.21 -7.97
N ARG A 7 -13.85 -19.67 -9.15
CA ARG A 7 -14.89 -18.63 -9.24
C ARG A 7 -16.25 -19.15 -8.82
N ASN A 8 -16.64 -20.34 -9.26
CA ASN A 8 -17.93 -20.94 -8.90
C ASN A 8 -18.00 -21.27 -7.41
N ALA A 9 -16.94 -21.87 -6.85
CA ALA A 9 -16.86 -22.15 -5.41
C ALA A 9 -16.94 -20.87 -4.58
N LEU A 10 -16.28 -19.79 -5.01
CA LEU A 10 -16.37 -18.49 -4.35
C LEU A 10 -17.79 -17.92 -4.41
N ALA A 11 -18.45 -17.97 -5.57
CA ALA A 11 -19.82 -17.51 -5.72
C ALA A 11 -20.80 -18.30 -4.83
N GLU A 12 -20.62 -19.61 -4.71
CA GLU A 12 -21.41 -20.47 -3.81
C GLU A 12 -21.22 -20.06 -2.34
N VAL A 13 -19.98 -19.80 -1.91
CA VAL A 13 -19.69 -19.34 -0.54
C VAL A 13 -20.31 -17.97 -0.29
N LEU A 14 -20.20 -17.02 -1.23
CA LEU A 14 -20.79 -15.68 -1.10
C LEU A 14 -22.32 -15.73 -1.01
N ALA A 15 -22.95 -16.59 -1.80
CA ALA A 15 -24.39 -16.81 -1.71
C ALA A 15 -24.80 -17.45 -0.38
N TYR A 16 -24.00 -18.41 0.13
CA TYR A 16 -24.26 -19.07 1.40
C TYR A 16 -24.15 -18.13 2.60
N ILE A 17 -23.14 -17.26 2.65
CA ILE A 17 -22.97 -16.32 3.78
C ILE A 17 -24.04 -15.22 3.79
N GLY A 18 -24.67 -14.92 2.65
CA GLY A 18 -25.79 -13.99 2.56
C GLY A 18 -25.47 -12.55 2.96
N LEU A 19 -24.19 -12.16 2.95
CA LEU A 19 -23.76 -10.79 3.26
C LEU A 19 -24.07 -9.85 2.08
N THR A 20 -24.34 -8.59 2.40
CA THR A 20 -24.61 -7.53 1.43
C THR A 20 -23.63 -6.38 1.58
N ASP A 21 -23.45 -5.61 0.51
CA ASP A 21 -22.73 -4.34 0.53
C ASP A 21 -23.56 -3.22 1.20
N SER A 22 -23.03 -2.00 1.22
CA SER A 22 -23.68 -0.82 1.81
C SER A 22 -24.97 -0.39 1.08
N THR A 23 -25.22 -0.89 -0.12
CA THR A 23 -26.43 -0.62 -0.91
C THR A 23 -27.47 -1.73 -0.78
N GLY A 24 -27.18 -2.78 0.01
CA GLY A 24 -28.04 -3.94 0.20
C GLY A 24 -27.95 -4.97 -0.92
N GLN A 25 -27.00 -4.84 -1.85
CA GLN A 25 -26.77 -5.84 -2.90
C GLN A 25 -25.89 -6.98 -2.36
N PRO A 26 -26.11 -8.24 -2.81
CA PRO A 26 -25.23 -9.35 -2.45
C PRO A 26 -23.78 -9.06 -2.81
N LEU A 27 -22.84 -9.55 -2.00
CA LEU A 27 -21.41 -9.43 -2.31
C LEU A 27 -21.07 -10.20 -3.59
N ASP A 28 -20.36 -9.54 -4.50
CA ASP A 28 -19.85 -10.12 -5.75
C ASP A 28 -18.32 -9.95 -5.81
N PHE A 29 -17.60 -10.83 -5.08
CA PHE A 29 -16.15 -10.84 -5.10
C PHE A 29 -15.61 -11.82 -6.14
N ALA A 30 -14.58 -11.39 -6.87
CA ALA A 30 -13.76 -12.25 -7.70
C ALA A 30 -12.42 -12.58 -7.00
N PRO A 31 -11.71 -13.66 -7.39
CA PRO A 31 -10.37 -13.95 -6.87
C PRO A 31 -9.39 -12.79 -7.04
N HIS A 32 -9.59 -11.96 -8.07
CA HIS A 32 -8.81 -10.76 -8.29
C HIS A 32 -8.94 -9.76 -7.13
N ASP A 33 -10.12 -9.62 -6.51
CA ASP A 33 -10.35 -8.67 -5.42
C ASP A 33 -9.58 -9.05 -4.15
N PHE A 34 -9.46 -10.35 -3.86
CA PHE A 34 -8.60 -10.83 -2.78
C PHE A 34 -7.12 -10.49 -3.03
N ARG A 35 -6.65 -10.57 -4.27
CA ARG A 35 -5.31 -10.10 -4.63
C ARG A 35 -5.18 -8.60 -4.42
N ARG A 36 -6.19 -7.79 -4.80
CA ARG A 36 -6.18 -6.33 -4.57
C ARG A 36 -6.06 -6.02 -3.07
N LEU A 37 -6.92 -6.65 -2.26
CA LEU A 37 -6.97 -6.48 -0.80
C LEU A 37 -5.65 -6.84 -0.15
N PHE A 38 -5.08 -7.99 -0.52
CA PHE A 38 -3.78 -8.45 -0.01
C PHE A 38 -2.66 -7.44 -0.30
N ILE A 39 -2.55 -6.95 -1.54
CA ILE A 39 -1.47 -6.02 -1.91
C ILE A 39 -1.63 -4.70 -1.16
N THR A 40 -2.85 -4.15 -1.11
CA THR A 40 -3.13 -2.91 -0.39
C THR A 40 -2.80 -3.04 1.10
N ASP A 41 -3.22 -4.13 1.75
CA ASP A 41 -2.99 -4.36 3.18
C ASP A 41 -1.50 -4.56 3.50
N ALA A 42 -0.79 -5.33 2.67
CA ALA A 42 0.64 -5.55 2.83
C ALA A 42 1.42 -4.23 2.78
N ILE A 43 1.14 -3.38 1.77
CA ILE A 43 1.81 -2.08 1.62
C ILE A 43 1.46 -1.16 2.79
N ARG A 44 0.19 -1.08 3.19
CA ARG A 44 -0.26 -0.28 4.34
C ARG A 44 0.36 -0.74 5.66
N SER A 45 0.66 -2.02 5.79
CA SER A 45 1.36 -2.60 6.94
C SER A 45 2.87 -2.40 6.90
N GLY A 46 3.38 -1.61 5.93
CA GLY A 46 4.79 -1.23 5.84
C GLY A 46 5.63 -2.09 4.88
N LEU A 47 5.03 -3.02 4.14
CA LEU A 47 5.77 -3.78 3.12
C LEU A 47 6.17 -2.85 1.97
N PRO A 48 7.46 -2.75 1.61
CA PRO A 48 7.88 -1.94 0.49
C PRO A 48 7.21 -2.38 -0.83
N PRO A 49 6.72 -1.44 -1.68
CA PRO A 49 5.96 -1.78 -2.88
C PRO A 49 6.69 -2.71 -3.87
N HIS A 50 8.02 -2.62 -3.96
CA HIS A 50 8.80 -3.50 -4.83
C HIS A 50 8.86 -4.95 -4.32
N ILE A 51 8.75 -5.19 -3.00
CA ILE A 51 8.62 -6.54 -2.44
C ILE A 51 7.21 -7.07 -2.68
N ALA A 52 6.19 -6.24 -2.44
CA ALA A 52 4.80 -6.58 -2.75
C ALA A 52 4.62 -6.96 -4.24
N GLN A 53 5.32 -6.26 -5.14
CA GLN A 53 5.36 -6.58 -6.57
C GLN A 53 5.91 -7.98 -6.86
N VAL A 54 7.01 -8.37 -6.21
CA VAL A 54 7.61 -9.71 -6.38
C VAL A 54 6.65 -10.78 -5.90
N ILE A 55 6.02 -10.59 -4.73
CA ILE A 55 5.04 -11.52 -4.17
C ILE A 55 3.82 -11.65 -5.10
N ALA A 56 3.34 -10.53 -5.65
CA ALA A 56 2.20 -10.51 -6.55
C ALA A 56 2.51 -11.06 -7.96
N GLY A 57 3.80 -11.24 -8.30
CA GLY A 57 4.25 -11.69 -9.62
C GLY A 57 4.00 -10.64 -10.72
N HIS A 58 4.07 -9.36 -10.38
CA HIS A 58 3.84 -8.29 -11.35
C HIS A 58 5.13 -7.91 -12.10
N THR A 59 5.09 -7.98 -13.43
CA THR A 59 6.23 -7.58 -14.28
C THR A 59 6.48 -6.07 -14.25
N ASN A 60 5.43 -5.27 -14.02
CA ASN A 60 5.52 -3.81 -13.97
C ASN A 60 5.11 -3.32 -12.58
N ILE A 61 5.95 -2.49 -11.95
CA ILE A 61 5.69 -1.91 -10.64
C ILE A 61 4.42 -1.05 -10.61
N ASN A 62 4.05 -0.43 -11.74
CA ASN A 62 2.84 0.39 -11.83
C ASN A 62 1.56 -0.42 -11.56
N THR A 63 1.55 -1.72 -11.87
CA THR A 63 0.42 -2.61 -11.52
C THR A 63 0.28 -2.77 -10.01
N THR A 64 1.39 -2.83 -9.28
CA THR A 64 1.39 -2.87 -7.80
C THR A 64 1.06 -1.52 -7.21
N MET A 65 1.63 -0.45 -7.77
CA MET A 65 1.43 0.92 -7.28
C MET A 65 -0.02 1.39 -7.41
N GLY A 66 -0.81 0.81 -8.32
CA GLY A 66 -2.26 1.03 -8.37
C GLY A 66 -3.01 0.65 -7.08
N TYR A 67 -2.40 -0.14 -6.19
CA TYR A 67 -2.94 -0.53 -4.88
C TYR A 67 -2.38 0.27 -3.71
N HIS A 68 -1.43 1.17 -3.98
CA HIS A 68 -0.78 2.02 -2.98
C HIS A 68 -1.40 3.42 -3.02
N ALA A 69 -2.34 3.68 -2.10
CA ALA A 69 -2.83 5.03 -1.88
C ALA A 69 -1.79 5.80 -1.05
N ILE A 70 -1.22 6.87 -1.62
CA ILE A 70 -0.31 7.77 -0.90
C ILE A 70 -1.13 8.92 -0.33
N TYR A 71 -1.15 9.04 1.00
CA TYR A 71 -1.84 10.14 1.68
C TYR A 71 -0.91 11.34 1.89
N PRO A 72 -1.44 12.58 1.95
CA PRO A 72 -0.62 13.77 2.18
C PRO A 72 0.26 13.68 3.45
N THR A 73 -0.27 13.06 4.51
CA THR A 73 0.45 12.82 5.77
C THR A 73 1.70 11.97 5.56
N GLU A 74 1.59 10.86 4.83
CA GLU A 74 2.72 9.97 4.53
C GLU A 74 3.81 10.69 3.73
N THR A 75 3.41 11.57 2.81
CA THR A 75 4.36 12.38 2.02
C THR A 75 5.10 13.37 2.92
N ILE A 76 4.38 14.06 3.81
CA ILE A 76 4.96 15.01 4.77
C ILE A 76 5.91 14.30 5.73
N GLU A 77 5.52 13.16 6.28
CA GLU A 77 6.33 12.37 7.20
C GLU A 77 7.57 11.81 6.53
N ALA A 78 7.45 11.27 5.32
CA ALA A 78 8.59 10.81 4.53
C ALA A 78 9.57 11.94 4.25
N HIS A 79 9.07 13.14 3.90
CA HIS A 79 9.90 14.32 3.68
C HIS A 79 10.60 14.77 4.97
N ARG A 80 9.88 14.86 6.10
CA ARG A 80 10.47 15.21 7.41
C ARG A 80 11.52 14.21 7.85
N ALA A 81 11.28 12.92 7.67
CA ALA A 81 12.25 11.87 7.98
C ALA A 81 13.50 12.00 7.10
N PHE A 82 13.34 12.32 5.82
CA PHE A 82 14.46 12.60 4.92
C PHE A 82 15.30 13.81 5.39
N ILE A 83 14.66 14.95 5.68
CA ILE A 83 15.36 16.15 6.18
C ILE A 83 16.08 15.84 7.49
N THR A 84 15.44 15.13 8.43
CA THR A 84 16.03 14.76 9.72
C THR A 84 17.29 13.90 9.54
N ARG A 85 17.22 12.85 8.70
CA ARG A 85 18.39 12.02 8.38
C ARG A 85 19.53 12.84 7.78
N ARG A 86 19.21 13.81 6.92
CA ARG A 86 20.22 14.68 6.29
C ARG A 86 20.88 15.60 7.32
N ARG A 87 20.10 16.18 8.24
CA ARG A 87 20.63 17.03 9.31
C ARG A 87 21.61 16.29 10.22
N ALA A 88 21.34 15.01 10.49
CA ALA A 88 22.24 14.17 11.30
C ALA A 88 23.60 13.90 10.63
N LEU A 89 23.71 14.07 9.31
CA LEU A 89 24.95 13.84 8.55
C LEU A 89 25.79 15.12 8.36
N LEU A 90 25.24 16.30 8.69
CA LEU A 90 25.90 17.59 8.50
C LEU A 90 26.77 17.93 9.72
N PRO A 91 27.97 18.51 9.52
CA PRO A 91 28.81 18.99 10.62
C PRO A 91 28.04 19.98 11.50
N ALA A 92 28.18 19.83 12.82
CA ALA A 92 27.43 20.67 13.78
C ALA A 92 27.68 22.18 13.61
N GLU A 93 28.86 22.54 13.09
CA GLU A 93 29.28 23.91 12.81
C GLU A 93 28.39 24.62 11.77
N GLU A 94 27.80 23.88 10.81
CA GLU A 94 26.90 24.46 9.79
C GLU A 94 25.53 24.84 10.34
N TYR A 95 25.18 24.41 11.56
CA TYR A 95 23.94 24.78 12.25
C TYR A 95 24.13 25.85 13.33
N ARG A 96 25.33 26.44 13.42
CA ARG A 96 25.61 27.58 14.31
C ARG A 96 24.69 28.74 13.98
N THR A 97 24.12 29.35 15.02
CA THR A 97 23.46 30.66 14.87
C THR A 97 24.54 31.70 14.53
N PRO A 98 24.41 32.44 13.41
CA PRO A 98 25.37 33.48 13.06
C PRO A 98 25.52 34.48 14.21
N THR A 99 26.74 34.92 14.48
CA THR A 99 26.98 35.99 15.45
C THR A 99 26.93 37.34 14.76
N ASP A 100 26.59 38.41 15.49
CA ASP A 100 26.49 39.78 14.96
C ASP A 100 27.77 40.34 14.28
N ALA A 101 28.92 39.64 14.42
CA ALA A 101 30.21 40.01 13.84
C ALA A 101 30.53 39.32 12.49
N GLU A 102 29.68 38.37 12.05
CA GLU A 102 29.72 37.72 10.74
C GLU A 102 28.65 38.32 9.82
#